data_AF-A0A371MSW3-F1
#
_entry.id   AF-A0A371MSW3-F1
#
_cell.length_a   1.000
_cell.length_b   1.000
_cell.length_c   1.000
_cell.angle_alpha   90.00
_cell.angle_beta   90.00
_cell.angle_gamma   90.00
#
_symmetry.space_group_name_H-M   'P 1'
#
loop_
_entity.id
_entity.type
_entity.pdbx_description
1 polymer ?
#
loop_
_entity_poly.entity_id
_entity_poly.type
_entity_poly.pdbx_seq_one_letter_code
_entity_poly.pdbx_strand_id
1 'polypeptide(L)'
;MELLRETLPDRGLAVRLVVDDATAKYRVEYTPLSGGVMTDEWTVFGGTVGYDASVFATGAAARAFVERVRTVSHDDALARLAADTD
;
A
#
# COMPACT_ATOMS: atom_id res chain seq x y z
N MET A 1 -2.91 -6.34 -13.62
CA MET A 1 -1.65 -5.72 -14.10
C MET A 1 -1.01 -4.81 -13.02
N GLU A 2 0.33 -4.75 -12.91
CA GLU A 2 1.03 -3.75 -12.08
C GLU A 2 1.13 -2.41 -12.83
N LEU A 3 0.76 -1.31 -12.18
CA LEU A 3 0.74 0.05 -12.75
C LEU A 3 1.85 0.95 -12.20
N LEU A 4 2.33 0.66 -10.99
CA LEU A 4 3.39 1.41 -10.31
C LEU A 4 4.05 0.49 -9.28
N ARG A 5 5.36 0.62 -9.11
CA ARG A 5 6.11 0.06 -7.99
C ARG A 5 7.19 1.05 -7.58
N GLU A 6 7.26 1.31 -6.29
CA GLU A 6 8.16 2.31 -5.71
C GLU A 6 8.70 1.82 -4.37
N THR A 7 10.01 1.96 -4.17
CA THR A 7 10.64 1.70 -2.88
C THR A 7 10.74 3.01 -2.11
N LEU A 8 10.37 2.99 -0.83
CA LEU A 8 10.48 4.13 0.09
C LEU A 8 11.45 3.74 1.22
N PRO A 9 12.78 3.83 1.01
CA PRO A 9 13.78 3.37 1.98
C PRO A 9 13.68 4.11 3.31
N ASP A 10 13.43 5.41 3.27
CA ASP A 10 13.22 6.26 4.45
C ASP A 10 11.97 5.88 5.27
N ARG A 11 11.12 5.04 4.69
CA ARG A 11 9.90 4.51 5.32
C ARG A 11 10.02 3.02 5.62
N GLY A 12 11.11 2.35 5.25
CA GLY A 12 11.28 0.91 5.45
C GLY A 12 10.24 0.06 4.72
N LEU A 13 9.63 0.55 3.63
CA LEU A 13 8.64 -0.19 2.86
C LEU A 13 8.77 0.06 1.35
N ALA A 14 8.23 -0.85 0.55
CA ALA A 14 7.90 -0.59 -0.84
C ALA A 14 6.39 -0.58 -1.01
N VAL A 15 5.90 0.19 -1.98
CA VAL A 15 4.49 0.32 -2.35
C VAL A 15 4.33 -0.01 -3.82
N ARG A 16 3.22 -0.66 -4.17
CA ARG A 16 2.82 -0.85 -5.56
C ARG A 16 1.33 -0.58 -5.77
N LEU A 17 0.99 -0.17 -6.98
CA LEU A 17 -0.38 -0.03 -7.45
C LEU A 17 -0.65 -1.13 -8.46
N VAL A 18 -1.66 -1.94 -8.22
CA VAL A 18 -2.08 -3.04 -9.09
C VAL A 18 -3.50 -2.79 -9.55
N VAL A 19 -3.81 -3.06 -10.81
CA VAL A 19 -5.18 -3.18 -11.30
C VAL A 19 -5.57 -4.65 -11.38
N ASP A 20 -6.74 -4.96 -10.86
CA ASP A 20 -7.41 -6.23 -11.04
C ASP A 20 -8.31 -6.13 -12.27
N ASP A 21 -7.88 -6.77 -13.35
CA ASP A 21 -8.57 -6.68 -14.63
C ASP A 21 -9.94 -7.41 -14.61
N ALA A 22 -10.13 -8.37 -13.71
CA ALA A 22 -11.40 -9.10 -13.58
C ALA A 22 -12.49 -8.27 -12.88
N THR A 23 -12.09 -7.44 -11.91
CA THR A 23 -13.02 -6.61 -11.11
C THR A 23 -12.97 -5.12 -11.48
N ALA A 24 -12.07 -4.74 -12.39
CA ALA A 24 -11.75 -3.35 -12.72
C ALA A 24 -11.45 -2.48 -11.49
N LYS A 25 -10.80 -3.09 -10.48
CA LYS A 25 -10.44 -2.42 -9.21
C LYS A 25 -8.95 -2.16 -9.14
N TYR A 26 -8.58 -1.14 -8.39
CA TYR A 26 -7.21 -0.73 -8.17
C TYR A 26 -6.82 -1.04 -6.73
N ARG A 27 -5.74 -1.78 -6.51
CA ARG A 27 -5.24 -2.13 -5.18
C ARG A 27 -3.91 -1.44 -4.93
N VAL A 28 -3.77 -0.86 -3.74
CA VAL A 28 -2.46 -0.37 -3.27
C VAL A 28 -1.93 -1.37 -2.26
N GLU A 29 -0.76 -1.91 -2.57
CA GLU A 29 -0.12 -2.95 -1.77
C GLU A 29 1.22 -2.45 -1.26
N TYR A 30 1.67 -3.00 -0.14
CA TYR A 30 2.95 -2.70 0.46
C TYR A 30 3.71 -3.96 0.82
N THR A 31 5.01 -3.80 1.00
CA THR A 31 5.87 -4.82 1.60
C THR A 31 6.95 -4.16 2.45
N PRO A 32 7.22 -4.63 3.68
CA PRO A 32 8.33 -4.16 4.48
C PRO A 32 9.67 -4.42 3.80
N LEU A 33 10.62 -3.49 3.94
CA LEU A 33 12.00 -3.70 3.53
C LEU A 33 12.75 -4.40 4.65
N SER A 34 13.07 -5.67 4.45
CA SER A 34 13.92 -6.42 5.37
C SER A 34 15.38 -6.15 5.05
N GLY A 35 16.04 -5.32 5.86
CA GLY A 35 17.44 -4.93 5.64
C GLY A 35 17.65 -4.11 4.36
N GLY A 36 16.66 -3.32 3.96
CA GLY A 36 16.68 -2.52 2.72
C GLY A 36 16.35 -3.31 1.45
N VAL A 37 16.08 -4.62 1.57
CA VAL A 37 15.67 -5.48 0.46
C VAL A 37 14.16 -5.63 0.46
N MET A 38 13.56 -5.45 -0.71
CA MET A 38 12.14 -5.69 -0.92
C MET A 38 11.88 -7.20 -0.97
N THR A 39 10.86 -7.67 -0.26
CA THR A 39 10.43 -9.07 -0.36
C THR A 39 9.44 -9.24 -1.53
N ASP A 40 9.24 -10.48 -1.99
CA ASP A 40 8.25 -10.78 -3.03
C ASP A 40 6.82 -10.90 -2.48
N GLU A 41 6.65 -10.82 -1.17
CA GLU A 41 5.35 -10.89 -0.49
C GLU A 41 4.76 -9.50 -0.32
N TRP A 42 3.52 -9.32 -0.76
CA TRP A 42 2.83 -8.04 -0.76
C TRP A 42 1.49 -8.13 -0.04
N THR A 43 1.19 -7.10 0.74
CA THR A 43 -0.03 -7.00 1.55
C THR A 43 -0.82 -5.78 1.12
N VAL A 44 -2.15 -5.88 1.07
CA VAL A 44 -3.01 -4.72 0.78
C VAL A 44 -3.05 -3.80 2.00
N PHE A 45 -2.88 -2.49 1.82
CA PHE A 45 -3.04 -1.54 2.94
C PHE A 45 -4.46 -1.64 3.52
N GLY A 46 -4.58 -1.73 4.85
CA GLY A 46 -5.86 -1.72 5.57
C GLY A 46 -6.71 -2.99 5.40
N GLY A 47 -6.07 -4.15 5.18
CA GLY A 47 -6.74 -5.44 4.94
C GLY A 47 -7.33 -6.15 6.15
N THR A 48 -7.68 -5.45 7.23
CA THR A 48 -8.24 -6.01 8.47
C THR A 48 -9.72 -5.63 8.67
N VAL A 49 -10.46 -6.46 9.40
CA VAL A 49 -11.93 -6.51 9.45
C VAL A 49 -12.55 -5.14 9.77
N GLY A 50 -13.41 -4.64 8.88
CA GLY A 50 -14.26 -3.46 9.13
C GLY A 50 -13.88 -2.19 8.37
N TYR A 51 -12.74 -2.18 7.68
CA TYR A 51 -12.38 -1.12 6.73
C TYR A 51 -12.34 -1.66 5.30
N ASP A 52 -12.81 -0.84 4.35
CA ASP A 52 -12.58 -1.13 2.93
C ASP A 52 -11.06 -1.16 2.72
N ALA A 53 -10.54 -2.36 2.47
CA ALA A 53 -9.20 -2.58 1.95
C ALA A 53 -8.90 -1.51 0.88
N SER A 54 -7.64 -1.09 0.73
CA SER A 54 -7.19 -0.06 -0.25
C SER A 54 -7.38 -0.48 -1.72
N VAL A 55 -8.63 -0.75 -2.05
CA VAL A 55 -9.24 -1.29 -3.25
C VAL A 55 -10.17 -0.18 -3.74
N PHE A 56 -9.72 0.53 -4.75
CA PHE A 56 -10.38 1.70 -5.28
C PHE A 56 -11.15 1.35 -6.56
N ALA A 57 -12.30 1.99 -6.75
CA ALA A 57 -13.04 1.89 -8.01
C ALA A 57 -12.36 2.65 -9.16
N THR A 58 -11.43 3.57 -8.87
CA THR A 58 -10.76 4.39 -9.88
C THR A 58 -9.26 4.50 -9.62
N GLY A 59 -8.48 4.58 -10.70
CA GLY A 59 -7.03 4.75 -10.61
C GLY A 59 -6.62 6.11 -10.04
N ALA A 60 -7.48 7.13 -10.16
CA ALA A 60 -7.23 8.45 -9.57
C ALA A 60 -7.26 8.38 -8.02
N ALA A 61 -8.26 7.70 -7.45
CA ALA A 61 -8.34 7.50 -6.00
C ALA A 61 -7.16 6.68 -5.47
N ALA A 62 -6.77 5.63 -6.22
CA ALA A 62 -5.63 4.80 -5.86
C ALA A 62 -4.30 5.57 -5.91
N ARG A 63 -4.07 6.38 -6.96
CA ARG A 63 -2.90 7.26 -7.04
C ARG A 63 -2.87 8.28 -5.92
N ALA A 64 -4.00 8.91 -5.59
CA ALA A 64 -4.08 9.83 -4.46
C ALA A 64 -3.75 9.15 -3.13
N PHE A 65 -4.06 7.85 -2.97
CA PHE A 65 -3.63 7.08 -1.80
C PHE A 65 -2.11 6.86 -1.79
N VAL A 66 -1.51 6.51 -2.93
CA VAL A 66 -0.04 6.38 -3.05
C VAL A 66 0.66 7.70 -2.70
N GLU A 67 0.17 8.84 -3.20
CA GLU A 67 0.74 10.15 -2.83
C GLU A 67 0.67 10.40 -1.32
N ARG A 68 -0.43 9.99 -0.66
CA ARG A 68 -0.50 10.08 0.81
C ARG A 68 0.54 9.20 1.49
N VAL A 69 0.76 7.96 1.00
CA VAL A 69 1.81 7.08 1.55
C VAL A 69 3.19 7.72 1.44
N ARG A 70 3.47 8.47 0.37
CA ARG A 70 4.72 9.23 0.21
C ARG A 70 4.86 10.34 1.25
N THR A 71 3.77 11.02 1.60
CA THR A 71 3.79 12.18 2.51
C THR A 71 3.66 11.83 3.98
N VAL A 72 3.10 10.67 4.32
CA VAL A 72 2.93 10.18 5.69
C VAL A 72 4.30 9.86 6.29
N SER A 73 4.55 10.26 7.56
CA SER A 73 5.81 10.00 8.26
C SER A 73 6.04 8.49 8.48
N HIS A 74 7.26 8.03 8.78
CA HIS A 74 7.52 6.60 9.02
C HIS A 74 6.66 6.06 10.17
N ASP A 75 6.56 6.81 11.27
CA ASP A 75 5.74 6.44 12.43
C ASP A 75 4.24 6.46 12.11
N ASP A 76 3.77 7.42 11.31
CA ASP A 76 2.36 7.45 10.88
C ASP A 76 2.05 6.37 9.83
N ALA A 77 3.04 5.98 9.03
CA ALA A 77 2.91 4.88 8.07
C ALA A 77 2.79 3.57 8.85
N LEU A 78 3.66 3.36 9.85
CA LEU A 78 3.54 2.28 10.80
C LEU A 78 2.23 2.35 11.59
N ALA A 79 1.74 3.51 12.02
CA ALA A 79 0.44 3.62 12.70
C ALA A 79 -0.75 3.34 11.76
N ARG A 80 -0.65 3.68 10.48
CA ARG A 80 -1.62 3.24 9.45
C ARG A 80 -1.55 1.75 9.16
N LEU A 81 -0.40 1.13 9.43
CA LEU A 81 -0.16 -0.30 9.40
C LEU A 81 -0.47 -0.98 10.75
N ALA A 82 -0.51 -0.24 11.86
CA ALA A 82 -0.59 -0.73 13.24
C ALA A 82 -1.84 -0.28 14.01
N ALA A 83 -2.74 0.48 13.39
CA ALA A 83 -4.16 0.55 13.78
C ALA A 83 -4.88 -0.80 13.50
N ASP A 84 -4.13 -1.87 13.75
CA ASP A 84 -4.17 -3.24 13.27
C ASP A 84 -4.05 -4.21 14.46
N THR A 85 -4.25 -3.72 15.69
CA THR A 85 -4.35 -4.55 16.89
C THR A 85 -5.26 -3.90 17.93
N ASP A 86 -6.58 -4.02 17.76
CA ASP A 86 -7.56 -4.49 18.76
C ASP A 86 -8.95 -4.62 18.13
#